data_AF-A0A7Y2L4T5-F1
#
_entry.id   AF-A0A7Y2L4T5-F1
#
_cell.length_a   1.000
_cell.length_b   1.000
_cell.length_c   1.000
_cell.angle_alpha   90.00
_cell.angle_beta   90.00
_cell.angle_gamma   90.00
#
_symmetry.space_group_name_H-M   'P 1'
#
loop_
_entity.id
_entity.type
_entity.pdbx_description
1 polymer ?
#
loop_
_entity_poly.entity_id
_entity_poly.type
_entity_poly.pdbx_seq_one_letter_code
_entity_poly.pdbx_strand_id
1 'polypeptide(L)' 'MNIDWYEDFLALADTGKFTAAASMRGSSQSALSRRIQLLEGHLGATLVDR' A
#
# COMPACT_ATOMS: atom_id res chain seq x y z
N MET A 1 8.39 -10.69 -7.81
CA MET A 1 8.06 -10.32 -6.42
C MET A 1 8.84 -9.06 -6.12
N ASN A 2 8.17 -7.90 -6.12
CA ASN A 2 8.85 -6.61 -6.09
C ASN A 2 8.76 -6.03 -4.67
N ILE A 3 9.91 -5.68 -4.07
CA ILE A 3 10.02 -5.16 -2.70
C ILE A 3 9.13 -3.92 -2.50
N ASP A 4 8.87 -3.18 -3.58
CA ASP A 4 8.02 -1.99 -3.62
C ASP A 4 6.67 -2.15 -2.93
N TRP A 5 6.02 -3.33 -3.04
CA TRP A 5 4.71 -3.57 -2.44
C TRP A 5 4.78 -3.66 -0.92
N TYR A 6 5.83 -4.26 -0.37
CA TYR A 6 6.05 -4.32 1.06
C TYR A 6 6.38 -2.94 1.63
N GLU A 7 7.17 -2.15 0.90
CA GLU A 7 7.42 -0.76 1.27
C GLU A 7 6.15 0.10 1.23
N ASP A 8 5.20 -0.18 0.34
CA ASP A 8 3.92 0.56 0.29
C ASP A 8 3.07 0.22 1.50
N PHE A 9 3.06 -1.06 1.87
CA PHE A 9 2.36 -1.54 3.04
C PHE A 9 2.96 -0.97 4.33
N LEU A 10 4.29 -0.97 4.47
CA LEU A 10 4.97 -0.33 5.60
C LEU A 10 4.67 1.17 5.66
N ALA A 11 4.73 1.86 4.53
CA ALA A 11 4.38 3.27 4.46
C ALA A 11 2.93 3.55 4.90
N LEU A 12 2.01 2.65 4.55
CA LEU A 12 0.62 2.73 4.98
C LEU A 12 0.45 2.44 6.47
N ALA A 13 1.17 1.45 7.01
CA ALA A 13 1.18 1.13 8.43
C ALA A 13 1.74 2.30 9.28
N ASP A 14 2.81 2.94 8.82
CA ASP A 14 3.45 4.07 9.52
C ASP A 14 2.57 5.31 9.54
N THR A 15 1.89 5.61 8.43
CA THR A 15 1.09 6.84 8.29
C THR A 15 -0.36 6.69 8.70
N GLY A 16 -0.90 5.46 8.67
CA GLY A 16 -2.31 5.14 8.89
C GLY A 16 -3.28 5.74 7.87
N LYS A 17 -2.78 6.40 6.80
CA LYS A 17 -3.61 7.10 5.81
C LYS A 17 -3.04 6.93 4.40
N PHE A 18 -3.87 6.46 3.47
CA PHE A 18 -3.48 6.27 2.07
C PHE A 18 -2.92 7.53 1.39
N THR A 19 -3.46 8.71 1.67
CA THR A 19 -2.96 9.97 1.11
C THR A 19 -1.56 10.32 1.62
N ALA A 20 -1.30 10.09 2.92
CA ALA A 20 0.01 10.35 3.53
C ALA A 20 1.06 9.34 3.05
N ALA A 21 0.72 8.05 3.05
CA ALA A 21 1.59 6.99 2.51
C ALA A 21 1.92 7.22 1.03
N ALA A 22 0.94 7.64 0.22
CA ALA A 22 1.16 7.90 -1.20
C ALA A 22 2.13 9.07 -1.41
N SER A 23 1.97 10.15 -0.64
CA SER A 23 2.92 11.28 -0.64
C SER A 23 4.32 10.84 -0.22
N MET A 24 4.43 9.97 0.79
CA MET A 24 5.72 9.44 1.26
C MET A 24 6.42 8.54 0.22
N ARG A 25 5.65 7.77 -0.56
CA ARG A 25 6.16 6.93 -1.65
C ARG A 25 6.28 7.65 -3.00
N GLY A 26 6.06 8.98 -3.05
CA GLY A 26 6.12 9.74 -4.30
C GLY A 26 5.13 9.27 -5.36
N SER A 27 3.94 8.83 -4.95
CA SER A 27 2.93 8.23 -5.84
C SER A 27 1.54 8.82 -5.59
N SER A 28 0.58 8.55 -6.49
CA SER A 28 -0.80 8.94 -6.24
C SER A 28 -1.48 7.98 -5.26
N GLN A 29 -2.49 8.48 -4.54
CA GLN A 29 -3.30 7.65 -3.63
C GLN A 29 -3.98 6.49 -4.38
N SER A 30 -4.43 6.69 -5.62
CA SER A 30 -5.00 5.63 -6.46
C SER A 30 -3.98 4.57 -6.86
N ALA A 31 -2.74 4.96 -7.16
CA ALA A 31 -1.66 4.02 -7.47
C ALA A 31 -1.28 3.19 -6.24
N LEU A 32 -1.11 3.83 -5.08
CA LEU A 32 -0.85 3.14 -3.81
C LEU A 32 -1.97 2.14 -3.48
N SER A 33 -3.23 2.58 -3.56
CA SER A 33 -4.40 1.73 -3.30
C SER A 33 -4.41 0.49 -4.21
N ARG A 34 -4.11 0.65 -5.50
CA ARG A 34 -4.02 -0.48 -6.43
C ARG A 34 -2.88 -1.43 -6.10
N ARG A 35 -1.72 -0.93 -5.67
CA ARG A 35 -0.57 -1.77 -5.26
C ARG A 35 -0.90 -2.58 -3.99
N ILE A 36 -1.59 -1.99 -3.01
CA ILE A 36 -2.06 -2.72 -1.83
C ILE A 36 -3.07 -3.81 -2.20
N GLN A 37 -4.04 -3.53 -3.08
CA GLN A 37 -5.01 -4.55 -3.54
C GLN A 37 -4.32 -5.73 -4.26
N LEU A 38 -3.28 -5.45 -5.05
CA LEU A 38 -2.47 -6.50 -5.69
C LEU A 38 -1.70 -7.32 -4.67
N LEU A 39 -1.16 -6.69 -3.62
CA LEU A 39 -0.48 -7.38 -2.52
C LEU A 39 -1.45 -8.27 -1.74
N GLU A 40 -2.63 -7.77 -1.38
CA GLU A 40 -3.70 -8.56 -0.74
C GLU A 40 -4.09 -9.78 -1.60
N GLY A 41 -4.27 -9.57 -2.91
CA GLY A 41 -4.56 -10.64 -3.85
C GLY A 41 -3.43 -11.66 -3.99
N HIS A 42 -2.18 -11.24 -3.90
CA HIS A 42 -1.02 -12.12 -3.95
C HIS A 42 -0.88 -12.96 -2.67
N LEU A 43 -1.18 -12.37 -1.51
CA LEU A 43 -1.12 -13.06 -0.22
C LEU A 43 -2.38 -13.87 0.10
N GLY A 44 -3.48 -13.64 -0.63
CA GLY A 44 -4.78 -14.25 -0.34
C GLY A 44 -5.36 -13.77 0.99
N ALA A 45 -4.98 -12.59 1.46
CA ALA A 45 -5.35 -12.05 2.76
C ALA A 45 -5.69 -10.56 2.67
N THR A 46 -6.68 -10.14 3.46
CA THR A 46 -6.98 -8.72 3.66
C THR A 46 -5.98 -8.14 4.64
N LEU A 47 -5.24 -7.12 4.21
CA LEU A 47 -4.21 -6.44 5.00
C LEU A 47 -4.73 -5.14 5.62
N VAL A 48 -5.71 -4.51 4.97
CA VAL A 48 -6.21 -3.19 5.36
C VAL A 48 -7.74 -3.20 5.38
N ASP A 49 -8.31 -2.81 6.52
CA ASP A 49 -9.73 -2.52 6.65
C ASP A 49 -9.97 -1.04 6.26
N ARG A 50 -10.93 -0.77 5.39
CA ARG A 50 -11.06 0.49 4.65
C ARG A 50 -12.47 1.04 4.63
#